data_AF-A0A2D4LHG0-F1
#
_entry.id   AF-A0A2D4LHG0-F1
#
_cell.length_a   1.000
_cell.length_b   1.000
_cell.length_c   1.000
_cell.angle_alpha   90.00
_cell.angle_beta   90.00
_cell.angle_gamma   90.00
#
_symmetry.space_group_name_H-M   'P 1'
#
loop_
_entity.id
_entity.type
_entity.pdbx_description
1 polymer ?
#
loop_
_entity_poly.entity_id
_entity_poly.type
_entity_poly.pdbx_seq_one_letter_code
_entity_poly.pdbx_strand_id
1 'polypeptide(L)'
;MQTAADKCEEMEEGYTQCSQFLYGVQEKMGIMNKGVVYALWDYEAQNEDELSIKGGDCMTVLRREDEEEIEWWWAQLSDREGYVPRNLLGLYPRIKPRQRSLA
;
A
#
# COMPACT_ATOMS: atom_id res chain seq x y z
N MET A 1 -7.22 8.10 11.61
CA MET A 1 -7.82 7.26 10.57
C MET A 1 -8.04 5.88 11.17
N GLN A 2 -9.18 5.21 10.93
CA GLN A 2 -9.40 3.83 11.41
C GLN A 2 -9.11 2.86 10.27
N THR A 3 -8.37 1.80 10.55
CA THR A 3 -7.98 0.75 9.61
C THR A 3 -8.79 -0.52 9.83
N ALA A 4 -8.63 -1.52 8.95
CA ALA A 4 -9.25 -2.82 9.16
C ALA A 4 -8.75 -3.52 10.44
N ALA A 5 -7.49 -3.31 10.83
CA ALA A 5 -6.92 -3.91 12.04
C ALA A 5 -7.61 -3.39 13.31
N ASP A 6 -7.96 -2.10 13.34
CA ASP A 6 -8.66 -1.46 14.47
C ASP A 6 -10.12 -1.91 14.60
N LYS A 7 -10.60 -2.75 13.68
CA LYS A 7 -11.97 -3.30 13.63
C LYS A 7 -12.04 -4.77 13.97
N CYS A 8 -10.94 -5.38 14.44
CA CYS A 8 -11.00 -6.73 14.99
C CYS A 8 -11.76 -6.73 16.34
N GLU A 9 -12.76 -7.60 16.47
CA GLU A 9 -13.64 -7.67 17.66
C GLU A 9 -13.00 -8.51 18.78
N GLU A 10 -12.65 -7.89 19.90
CA GLU A 10 -11.86 -8.53 20.98
C GLU A 10 -12.57 -9.68 21.70
N MET A 11 -13.91 -9.63 21.73
CA MET A 11 -14.74 -10.62 22.42
C MET A 11 -15.13 -11.80 21.52
N GLU A 12 -14.80 -11.75 20.24
CA GLU A 12 -15.16 -12.78 19.28
C GLU A 12 -14.04 -13.82 19.07
N GLU A 13 -14.43 -15.04 18.73
CA GLU A 13 -13.47 -16.09 18.40
C GLU A 13 -12.63 -15.70 17.17
N GLY A 14 -11.31 -15.94 17.25
CA GLY A 14 -10.39 -15.61 16.16
C GLY A 14 -9.83 -14.18 16.20
N TYR A 15 -10.19 -13.36 17.19
CA TYR A 15 -9.64 -12.00 17.39
C TYR A 15 -8.12 -11.96 17.22
N THR A 16 -7.40 -12.77 18.01
CA THR A 16 -5.94 -12.77 18.06
C THR A 16 -5.31 -13.05 16.69
N GLN A 17 -5.83 -14.03 15.95
CA GLN A 17 -5.27 -14.38 14.64
C GLN A 17 -5.56 -13.28 13.60
N CYS A 18 -6.77 -12.72 13.62
CA CYS A 18 -7.18 -11.67 12.69
C CYS A 18 -6.40 -10.37 12.92
N SER A 19 -6.34 -9.89 14.17
CA SER A 19 -5.67 -8.64 14.52
C SER A 19 -4.16 -8.73 14.29
N GLN A 20 -3.51 -9.82 14.71
CA GLN A 20 -2.08 -10.03 14.48
C GLN A 20 -1.75 -10.08 12.99
N PHE A 21 -2.60 -10.71 12.17
CA PHE A 21 -2.40 -10.71 10.72
C PHE A 21 -2.49 -9.30 10.14
N LEU A 22 -3.54 -8.54 10.46
CA LEU A 22 -3.75 -7.22 9.88
C LEU A 22 -2.71 -6.20 10.36
N TYR A 23 -2.38 -6.17 11.65
CA TYR A 23 -1.28 -5.33 12.16
C TYR A 23 0.07 -5.78 11.59
N GLY A 24 0.32 -7.09 11.50
CA GLY A 24 1.53 -7.62 10.87
C GLY A 24 1.67 -7.19 9.40
N VAL A 25 0.57 -7.15 8.65
CA VAL A 25 0.56 -6.61 7.28
C VAL A 25 0.89 -5.13 7.27
N GLN A 26 0.29 -4.31 8.14
CA GLN A 26 0.60 -2.87 8.23
C GLN A 26 2.07 -2.62 8.57
N GLU A 27 2.62 -3.39 9.51
CA GLU A 27 4.01 -3.29 9.95
C GLU A 27 5.01 -3.82 8.93
N LYS A 28 4.64 -4.79 8.08
CA LYS A 28 5.57 -5.43 7.13
C LYS A 28 5.39 -5.00 5.68
N MET A 29 4.29 -4.35 5.31
CA MET A 29 4.10 -3.79 3.98
C MET A 29 5.21 -2.78 3.66
N GLY A 30 5.79 -2.86 2.45
CA GLY A 30 6.97 -2.07 2.07
C GLY A 30 8.30 -2.59 2.63
N ILE A 31 8.31 -3.70 3.38
CA ILE A 31 9.55 -4.38 3.85
C ILE A 31 9.59 -5.82 3.35
N MET A 32 8.48 -6.54 3.52
CA MET A 32 8.32 -7.89 2.98
C MET A 32 8.33 -7.87 1.44
N ASN A 33 8.49 -9.04 0.82
CA ASN A 33 8.50 -9.17 -0.64
C ASN A 33 9.54 -8.25 -1.33
N LYS A 34 10.70 -8.04 -0.68
CA LYS A 34 11.75 -7.11 -1.14
C LYS A 34 11.26 -5.66 -1.28
N GLY A 35 10.30 -5.24 -0.46
CA GLY A 35 9.72 -3.90 -0.49
C GLY A 35 8.72 -3.67 -1.62
N VAL A 36 8.37 -4.70 -2.41
CA VAL A 36 7.43 -4.56 -3.53
C VAL A 36 6.01 -4.30 -3.03
N VAL A 37 5.38 -3.26 -3.59
CA VAL A 37 3.98 -2.87 -3.35
C VAL A 37 3.33 -2.46 -4.67
N TYR A 38 1.99 -2.35 -4.65
CA TYR A 38 1.20 -1.99 -5.82
C TYR A 38 0.30 -0.81 -5.56
N ALA A 39 0.20 0.09 -6.54
CA ALA A 39 -0.78 1.17 -6.53
C ALA A 39 -2.19 0.60 -6.71
N LEU A 40 -3.09 0.91 -5.78
CA LEU A 40 -4.50 0.50 -5.86
C LEU A 40 -5.38 1.56 -6.53
N TRP A 41 -4.89 2.79 -6.65
CA TRP A 41 -5.56 3.92 -7.29
C TRP A 41 -4.55 4.77 -8.07
N ASP A 42 -5.08 5.61 -8.94
CA ASP A 42 -4.31 6.68 -9.57
C ASP A 42 -4.03 7.79 -8.54
N TYR A 43 -2.85 8.38 -8.62
CA TYR A 43 -2.45 9.54 -7.85
C TYR A 43 -1.57 10.44 -8.73
N GLU A 44 -1.83 11.73 -8.69
CA GLU A 44 -1.06 12.76 -9.40
C GLU A 44 -0.27 13.56 -8.37
N ALA A 45 1.05 13.63 -8.56
CA ALA A 45 1.96 14.35 -7.69
C ALA A 45 1.54 15.82 -7.57
N GLN A 46 1.53 16.30 -6.33
CA GLN A 46 1.22 17.66 -5.94
C GLN A 46 2.49 18.46 -5.59
N ASN A 47 3.55 17.76 -5.19
CA ASN A 47 4.87 18.33 -4.91
C ASN A 47 5.95 17.71 -5.83
N GLU A 48 7.09 18.38 -5.96
CA GLU A 48 8.19 17.96 -6.86
C GLU A 48 8.88 16.66 -6.44
N ASP A 49 8.75 16.30 -5.16
CA ASP A 49 9.32 15.12 -4.53
C ASP A 49 8.35 13.93 -4.47
N GLU A 50 7.16 14.05 -5.05
CA GLU A 50 6.14 12.99 -5.09
C GLU A 50 6.10 12.26 -6.44
N LEU A 51 5.71 10.98 -6.41
CA LEU A 51 5.50 10.18 -7.63
C LEU A 51 4.03 10.17 -8.06
N SER A 52 3.78 10.51 -9.33
CA SER A 52 2.52 10.17 -9.99
C SER A 52 2.46 8.67 -10.30
N ILE A 53 1.44 7.99 -9.81
CA ILE A 53 1.24 6.53 -9.92
C ILE A 53 -0.13 6.21 -10.54
N LYS A 54 -0.22 5.08 -11.24
CA LYS A 54 -1.46 4.56 -11.84
C LYS A 54 -1.89 3.26 -11.18
N GLY A 55 -3.20 3.01 -11.14
CA GLY A 55 -3.76 1.78 -10.61
C GLY A 55 -3.16 0.54 -11.28
N GLY A 56 -2.46 -0.28 -10.49
CA GLY A 56 -1.74 -1.47 -10.92
C GLY A 56 -0.23 -1.30 -11.07
N ASP A 57 0.32 -0.11 -10.92
CA ASP A 57 1.77 0.12 -10.95
C ASP A 57 2.46 -0.67 -9.84
N CYS A 58 3.60 -1.27 -10.16
CA CYS A 58 4.45 -2.03 -9.26
C CYS A 58 5.67 -1.17 -8.90
N MET A 59 5.90 -0.96 -7.60
CA MET A 59 6.99 -0.11 -7.10
C MET A 59 7.69 -0.77 -5.93
N THR A 60 8.89 -0.31 -5.61
CA THR A 60 9.68 -0.78 -4.47
C THR A 60 9.78 0.32 -3.43
N VAL A 61 9.32 0.06 -2.21
CA VAL A 61 9.49 0.98 -1.09
C VAL A 61 10.94 0.96 -0.64
N LEU A 62 11.57 2.14 -0.59
CA LEU A 62 12.96 2.33 -0.19
C LEU A 62 13.06 2.83 1.26
N ARG A 63 12.14 3.72 1.68
CA ARG A 63 12.04 4.23 3.05
C ARG A 63 10.57 4.44 3.44
N ARG A 64 10.21 4.07 4.67
CA ARG A 64 8.86 4.24 5.22
C ARG A 64 8.74 5.24 6.36
N GLU A 65 9.87 5.50 7.03
CA GLU A 65 9.90 6.11 8.35
C GLU A 65 10.91 7.24 8.34
N ASP A 66 10.39 8.39 7.95
CA ASP A 66 10.83 9.72 8.30
C ASP A 66 10.18 10.02 9.66
N GLU A 67 10.90 10.60 10.62
CA GLU A 67 10.33 10.98 11.94
C GLU A 67 9.12 11.94 11.80
N GLU A 68 8.94 12.55 10.62
CA GLU A 68 7.92 13.55 10.32
C GLU A 68 6.78 13.02 9.40
N GLU A 69 6.98 11.93 8.64
CA GLU A 69 6.07 11.52 7.56
C GLU A 69 5.64 10.05 7.62
N ILE A 70 4.80 9.70 8.59
CA ILE A 70 4.32 8.32 8.81
C ILE A 70 3.40 7.81 7.66
N GLU A 71 2.76 8.73 6.94
CA GLU A 71 1.76 8.42 5.91
C GLU A 71 2.32 8.41 4.47
N TRP A 72 3.56 8.86 4.28
CA TRP A 72 4.22 8.95 2.98
C TRP A 72 5.48 8.10 2.96
N TRP A 73 5.63 7.30 1.91
CA TRP A 73 6.78 6.41 1.78
C TRP A 73 7.61 6.81 0.56
N TRP A 74 8.92 6.84 0.72
CA TRP A 74 9.84 7.01 -0.40
C TRP A 74 9.91 5.70 -1.18
N ALA A 75 9.49 5.73 -2.44
CA ALA A 75 9.45 4.55 -3.29
C ALA A 75 10.14 4.81 -4.64
N GLN A 76 10.50 3.73 -5.32
CA GLN A 76 11.03 3.72 -6.67
C GLN A 76 10.02 3.10 -7.63
N LEU A 77 9.67 3.85 -8.67
CA LEU A 77 8.85 3.41 -9.80
C LEU A 77 9.65 3.58 -11.09
N SER A 78 10.04 2.46 -11.70
CA SER A 78 10.96 2.42 -12.84
C SER A 78 12.29 3.09 -12.50
N ASP A 79 12.60 4.23 -13.13
CA ASP A 79 13.82 5.04 -12.97
C ASP A 79 13.61 6.28 -12.10
N ARG A 80 12.40 6.48 -11.56
CA ARG A 80 12.04 7.63 -10.74
C ARG A 80 11.84 7.24 -9.29
N GLU A 81 12.18 8.15 -8.39
CA GLU A 81 11.98 8.03 -6.96
C GLU A 81 11.22 9.22 -6.42
N GLY A 82 10.45 9.00 -5.35
CA GLY A 82 9.69 10.05 -4.68
C GLY A 82 8.71 9.48 -3.67
N TYR A 83 8.03 10.38 -2.97
CA TYR A 83 7.00 10.05 -2.00
C TYR A 83 5.73 9.53 -2.67
N VAL A 84 5.15 8.52 -2.04
CA VAL A 84 3.83 7.97 -2.36
C VAL A 84 2.98 7.81 -1.10
N PRO A 85 1.67 8.10 -1.17
CA PRO A 85 0.79 8.01 0.00
C PRO A 85 0.46 6.55 0.31
N ARG A 86 0.79 6.07 1.53
CA ARG A 86 0.71 4.63 1.86
C ARG A 86 -0.71 4.06 1.77
N ASN A 87 -1.73 4.89 2.01
CA ASN A 87 -3.14 4.49 2.02
C ASN A 87 -3.69 4.17 0.62
N LEU A 88 -2.95 4.50 -0.45
CA LEU A 88 -3.28 4.13 -1.82
C LEU A 88 -2.55 2.86 -2.29
N LEU A 89 -1.73 2.25 -1.44
CA LEU A 89 -0.91 1.09 -1.76
C LEU A 89 -1.52 -0.21 -1.21
N GLY A 90 -1.13 -1.33 -1.81
CA GLY A 90 -1.46 -2.66 -1.33
C GLY A 90 -0.31 -3.64 -1.56
N LEU A 91 -0.30 -4.74 -0.80
CA LEU A 91 0.65 -5.84 -0.99
C LEU A 91 0.50 -6.55 -2.34
N TYR A 92 -0.69 -6.48 -2.95
CA TYR A 92 -1.01 -7.15 -4.21
C TYR A 92 -1.88 -6.23 -5.08
N PRO A 93 -1.79 -6.35 -6.42
CA PRO A 93 -2.57 -5.51 -7.32
C PRO A 93 -4.05 -5.92 -7.33
N ARG A 94 -4.91 -4.99 -7.78
CA ARG A 94 -6.32 -5.31 -8.05
C ARG A 94 -6.45 -6.31 -9.19
N ILE A 95 -7.38 -7.25 -9.05
CA ILE A 95 -7.78 -8.12 -10.15
C ILE A 95 -8.55 -7.28 -11.17
N LYS A 96 -8.05 -7.20 -12.41
CA LYS A 96 -8.77 -6.52 -13.49
C LYS A 96 -9.96 -7.38 -13.93
N PRO A 97 -11.20 -6.84 -13.97
CA PRO A 97 -12.33 -7.59 -14.46
C PRO A 97 -12.11 -7.96 -15.93
N ARG A 98 -12.24 -9.25 -16.25
CA ARG A 98 -12.09 -9.76 -17.60
C ARG A 98 -13.17 -9.13 -18.48
N GLN A 99 -12.79 -8.22 -19.38
CA GLN A 99 -13.73 -7.72 -20.38
C GLN A 99 -14.15 -8.90 -21.27
N ARG A 100 -15.38 -9.37 -21.11
CA ARG A 100 -16.03 -10.19 -22.13
C ARG A 100 -16.24 -9.23 -23.31
N SER A 101 -15.38 -9.30 -24.31
CA SER A 101 -15.67 -8.70 -25.61
C SER A 101 -16.97 -9.34 -26.10
N LEU A 102 -18.06 -8.56 -26.09
CA LEU A 102 -19.25 -8.91 -26.86
C LEU A 102 -18.83 -8.72 -28.32
N ALA A 103 -18.42 -9.82 -28.94
CA ALA A 103 -18.37 -9.95 -30.39
C ALA A 103 -19.79 -10.21 -30.90
#